data_AF-A0A3D1IFZ0-F1
#
_entry.id   AF-A0A3D1IFZ0-F1
#
_cell.length_a   1.000
_cell.length_b   1.000
_cell.length_c   1.000
_cell.angle_alpha   90.00
_cell.angle_beta   90.00
_cell.angle_gamma   90.00
#
_symmetry.space_group_name_H-M   'P 1'
#
loop_
_entity.id
_entity.type
_entity.pdbx_description
1 polymer ?
#
loop_
_entity_poly.entity_id
_entity_poly.type
_entity_poly.pdbx_seq_one_letter_code
_entity_poly.pdbx_strand_id
1 'polypeptide(L)'
;MRRSLFTLASVLLASVGLALDIYPNNPAGDLFTNPGSSNAAQAVGTTNWYYTNVRNSGAVGINGNLPYLGTGSAYMATPSGSAKADLEYWVLGSGGQPTVLGFLSNLDALSYSWYRDSASTVSGWLHPAFRLWVRWNDGSSVKQGYLVYEEIYNDAAFVAPTDQWVDVDVLGKKFWSTGSLPDAFSNYDRTLSDWSALMPDAEVLALSMGVGSGWNGVFSGAVDNVEFSFVDQSSGSFNFEVQSVPVPEPFTLALGAAGLVAALRRRRRG
;
A
#
# COMPACT_ATOMS: atom_id res chain seq x y z
N MET A 1 -62.67 7.35 -4.86
CA MET A 1 -61.73 6.91 -3.82
C MET A 1 -61.00 5.64 -4.29
N ARG A 2 -59.76 5.75 -4.76
CA ARG A 2 -58.81 4.62 -4.82
C ARG A 2 -57.40 5.20 -4.72
N ARG A 3 -56.63 4.61 -3.79
CA ARG A 3 -55.46 5.16 -3.11
C ARG A 3 -54.21 5.04 -3.98
N SER A 4 -53.44 6.12 -4.07
CA SER A 4 -52.08 6.12 -4.62
C SER A 4 -51.13 5.37 -3.67
N LEU A 5 -50.37 4.41 -4.19
CA LEU A 5 -49.20 3.85 -3.51
C LEU A 5 -48.03 4.80 -3.70
N PHE A 6 -47.44 5.26 -2.59
CA PHE A 6 -46.12 5.87 -2.56
C PHE A 6 -45.08 4.76 -2.36
N THR A 7 -44.19 4.58 -3.33
CA THR A 7 -43.00 3.74 -3.18
C THR A 7 -41.93 4.59 -2.50
N LEU A 8 -41.54 4.23 -1.27
CA LEU A 8 -40.35 4.80 -0.64
C LEU A 8 -39.11 4.22 -1.34
N ALA A 9 -38.32 5.09 -1.98
CA ALA A 9 -36.97 4.76 -2.40
C ALA A 9 -36.04 4.99 -1.20
N SER A 10 -35.50 3.91 -0.63
CA SER A 10 -34.44 3.99 0.36
C SER A 10 -33.11 4.26 -0.35
N VAL A 11 -32.56 5.45 -0.19
CA VAL A 11 -31.19 5.75 -0.61
C VAL A 11 -30.25 5.13 0.42
N LEU A 12 -29.55 4.06 0.05
CA LEU A 12 -28.39 3.58 0.79
C LEU A 12 -27.26 4.60 0.58
N LEU A 13 -26.97 5.40 1.60
CA LEU A 13 -25.73 6.17 1.69
C LEU A 13 -24.63 5.20 2.14
N ALA A 14 -23.75 4.80 1.22
CA ALA A 14 -22.49 4.17 1.59
C ALA A 14 -21.67 5.19 2.40
N SER A 15 -21.33 4.85 3.64
CA SER A 15 -20.37 5.63 4.41
C SER A 15 -19.00 5.42 3.79
N VAL A 16 -18.53 6.37 2.97
CA VAL A 16 -17.12 6.42 2.58
C VAL A 16 -16.36 6.80 3.85
N GLY A 17 -15.73 5.81 4.49
CA GLY A 17 -14.82 6.08 5.61
C GLY A 17 -13.68 6.95 5.12
N LEU A 18 -13.26 7.94 5.90
CA LEU A 18 -12.05 8.71 5.59
C LEU A 18 -10.84 7.76 5.64
N ALA A 19 -9.95 7.86 4.66
CA ALA A 19 -8.68 7.15 4.66
C ALA A 19 -7.86 7.50 5.91
N LEU A 20 -7.22 6.50 6.51
CA LEU A 20 -6.32 6.66 7.64
C LEU A 20 -4.92 6.96 7.14
N ASP A 21 -4.36 8.10 7.58
CA ASP A 21 -2.97 8.44 7.29
C ASP A 21 -2.01 7.58 8.12
N ILE A 22 -1.09 6.92 7.44
CA ILE A 22 -0.02 6.12 8.01
C ILE A 22 1.27 6.92 7.93
N TYR A 23 1.89 7.16 9.07
CA TYR A 23 3.12 7.95 9.17
C TYR A 23 4.37 7.06 9.31
N PRO A 24 5.52 7.50 8.75
CA PRO A 24 6.80 6.85 8.90
C PRO A 24 7.27 6.80 10.36
N ASN A 25 8.24 5.93 10.64
CA ASN A 25 8.92 5.87 11.94
C ASN A 25 9.70 7.16 12.26
N ASN A 26 10.18 7.86 11.22
CA ASN A 26 10.74 9.21 11.35
C ASN A 26 9.74 10.22 10.75
N PRO A 27 9.21 11.18 11.53
CA PRO A 27 8.18 12.11 11.07
C PRO A 27 8.47 12.84 9.75
N ALA A 28 9.73 13.12 9.43
CA ALA A 28 10.15 13.78 8.20
C ALA A 28 10.22 12.85 6.96
N GLY A 29 9.90 11.57 7.13
CA GLY A 29 10.12 10.51 6.14
C GLY A 29 11.19 9.52 6.59
N ASP A 30 11.04 8.27 6.16
CA ASP A 30 12.03 7.22 6.37
C ASP A 30 12.31 6.39 5.10
N LEU A 31 13.34 5.56 5.20
CA LEU A 31 13.73 4.58 4.20
C LEU A 31 14.41 3.41 4.89
N PHE A 32 13.73 2.27 4.93
CA PHE A 32 14.27 1.03 5.44
C PHE A 32 14.94 0.24 4.32
N THR A 33 16.17 -0.22 4.55
CA THR A 33 16.92 -1.06 3.62
C THR A 33 17.66 -2.16 4.36
N ASN A 34 17.93 -3.25 3.65
CA ASN A 34 18.74 -4.35 4.15
C ASN A 34 19.70 -4.84 3.05
N PRO A 35 21.02 -4.67 3.23
CA PRO A 35 22.00 -5.09 2.22
C PRO A 35 22.18 -6.61 2.14
N GLY A 36 21.77 -7.36 3.17
CA GLY A 36 21.92 -8.81 3.21
C GLY A 36 20.96 -9.53 2.25
N SER A 37 21.28 -10.78 1.92
CA SER A 37 20.47 -11.63 1.04
C SER A 37 19.24 -12.25 1.73
N SER A 38 19.23 -12.29 3.06
CA SER A 38 18.09 -12.73 3.85
C SER A 38 17.06 -11.63 3.97
N ASN A 39 15.78 -11.98 3.99
CA ASN A 39 14.70 -11.02 4.21
C ASN A 39 14.82 -10.36 5.58
N ALA A 40 14.62 -9.05 5.64
CA ALA A 40 14.43 -8.29 6.86
C ALA A 40 13.05 -7.63 6.87
N ALA A 41 12.58 -7.30 8.07
CA ALA A 41 11.34 -6.58 8.28
C ALA A 41 11.47 -5.55 9.40
N GLN A 42 10.65 -4.50 9.33
CA GLN A 42 10.53 -3.44 10.32
C GLN A 42 9.07 -3.01 10.43
N ALA A 43 8.55 -2.89 11.65
CA ALA A 43 7.22 -2.32 11.87
C ALA A 43 7.19 -0.82 11.58
N VAL A 44 6.07 -0.33 11.07
CA VAL A 44 5.78 1.10 10.91
C VAL A 44 4.98 1.57 12.12
N GLY A 45 5.68 2.09 13.13
CA GLY A 45 5.10 2.45 14.42
C GLY A 45 4.25 1.32 15.00
N THR A 46 3.01 1.65 15.38
CA THR A 46 2.00 0.70 15.88
C THR A 46 0.82 0.56 14.91
N THR A 47 1.06 0.72 13.61
CA THR A 47 0.01 0.91 12.59
C THR A 47 -0.50 -0.38 11.94
N ASN A 48 0.07 -1.54 12.31
CA ASN A 48 -0.11 -2.82 11.61
C ASN A 48 0.46 -2.87 10.19
N TRP A 49 1.14 -1.81 9.75
CA TRP A 49 1.96 -1.80 8.55
C TRP A 49 3.41 -2.18 8.87
N TYR A 50 4.03 -2.87 7.93
CA TYR A 50 5.39 -3.35 8.04
C TYR A 50 6.12 -3.13 6.72
N TYR A 51 7.38 -2.73 6.81
CA TYR A 51 8.36 -2.89 5.75
C TYR A 51 8.85 -4.32 5.79
N THR A 52 8.68 -5.10 4.72
CA THR A 52 8.90 -6.55 4.74
C THR A 52 9.64 -7.02 3.51
N ASN A 53 10.14 -8.26 3.58
CA ASN A 53 10.81 -8.91 2.46
C ASN A 53 11.98 -8.08 1.89
N VAL A 54 12.57 -7.20 2.70
CA VAL A 54 13.60 -6.28 2.26
C VAL A 54 14.93 -7.00 2.26
N ARG A 55 15.58 -7.08 1.10
CA ARG A 55 16.88 -7.75 0.93
C ARG A 55 17.64 -7.25 -0.29
N ASN A 56 18.93 -7.59 -0.36
CA ASN A 56 19.87 -7.22 -1.41
C ASN A 56 19.83 -5.72 -1.74
N SER A 57 19.77 -4.90 -0.70
CA SER A 57 19.68 -3.44 -0.77
C SER A 57 18.42 -2.91 -1.46
N GLY A 58 17.35 -3.71 -1.55
CA GLY A 58 16.01 -3.18 -1.76
C GLY A 58 15.66 -2.19 -0.64
N ALA A 59 14.77 -1.25 -0.95
CA ALA A 59 14.39 -0.20 -0.01
C ALA A 59 12.88 0.07 -0.08
N VAL A 60 12.29 0.30 1.08
CA VAL A 60 10.89 0.72 1.25
C VAL A 60 10.80 1.71 2.40
N GLY A 61 9.95 2.72 2.27
CA GLY A 61 9.75 3.71 3.32
C GLY A 61 8.66 4.69 2.97
N ILE A 62 8.09 5.35 3.98
CA ILE A 62 7.11 6.41 3.76
C ILE A 62 7.87 7.73 3.74
N ASN A 63 7.81 8.45 2.63
CA ASN A 63 8.51 9.72 2.47
C ASN A 63 7.83 10.64 1.44
N GLY A 64 8.34 11.87 1.33
CA GLY A 64 7.82 12.90 0.43
C GLY A 64 8.43 12.92 -0.97
N ASN A 65 9.12 11.85 -1.41
CA ASN A 65 9.80 11.86 -2.72
C ASN A 65 8.83 11.81 -3.89
N LEU A 66 7.76 11.04 -3.74
CA LEU A 66 6.72 10.83 -4.75
C LEU A 66 5.35 11.01 -4.08
N PRO A 67 4.90 12.22 -3.73
CA PRO A 67 3.62 12.38 -3.05
C PRO A 67 2.43 12.07 -3.97
N TYR A 68 1.31 11.59 -3.44
CA TYR A 68 0.06 11.42 -4.19
C TYR A 68 -1.07 12.35 -3.74
N LEU A 69 -1.88 11.92 -2.76
CA LEU A 69 -3.06 12.65 -2.27
C LEU A 69 -2.78 13.48 -1.00
N GLY A 70 -1.50 13.77 -0.77
CA GLY A 70 -1.05 14.51 0.39
C GLY A 70 0.43 14.89 0.31
N THR A 71 1.13 14.61 1.39
CA THR A 71 2.51 14.97 1.66
C THR A 71 3.51 13.86 1.35
N GLY A 72 3.05 12.61 1.24
CA GLY A 72 3.92 11.45 1.04
C GLY A 72 3.32 10.36 0.16
N SER A 73 4.04 9.25 0.13
CA SER A 73 3.59 7.93 -0.29
C SER A 73 4.53 6.86 0.27
N ALA A 74 4.19 5.58 0.09
CA ALA A 74 5.11 4.49 0.38
C ALA A 74 6.05 4.25 -0.81
N TYR A 75 7.24 4.83 -0.76
CA TYR A 75 8.31 4.69 -1.73
C TYR A 75 8.91 3.27 -1.71
N MET A 76 9.26 2.76 -2.89
CA MET A 76 9.89 1.46 -3.09
C MET A 76 10.98 1.54 -4.14
N ALA A 77 12.11 0.90 -3.88
CA ALA A 77 13.20 0.80 -4.85
C ALA A 77 13.95 -0.53 -4.79
N THR A 78 14.45 -0.96 -5.95
CA THR A 78 15.36 -2.11 -6.07
C THR A 78 16.57 -1.73 -6.92
N PRO A 79 17.81 -2.00 -6.47
CA PRO A 79 19.01 -1.71 -7.25
C PRO A 79 19.37 -2.84 -8.24
N SER A 80 18.71 -3.99 -8.16
CA SER A 80 19.01 -5.16 -9.00
C SER A 80 17.85 -6.16 -9.00
N GLY A 81 17.94 -7.17 -9.89
CA GLY A 81 16.94 -8.24 -9.98
C GLY A 81 16.88 -9.20 -8.81
N SER A 82 17.88 -9.22 -7.91
CA SER A 82 17.84 -10.04 -6.70
C SER A 82 17.19 -9.32 -5.52
N ALA A 83 17.06 -7.99 -5.60
CA ALA A 83 16.50 -7.17 -4.55
C ALA A 83 14.99 -7.28 -4.47
N LYS A 84 14.47 -7.01 -3.26
CA LYS A 84 13.05 -6.96 -2.94
C LYS A 84 12.78 -5.88 -1.92
N ALA A 85 11.57 -5.35 -1.98
CA ALA A 85 11.01 -4.44 -1.00
C ALA A 85 9.50 -4.57 -1.06
N ASP A 86 8.88 -4.92 0.07
CA ASP A 86 7.44 -5.05 0.20
C ASP A 86 6.96 -4.13 1.35
N LEU A 87 5.74 -3.61 1.22
CA LEU A 87 4.97 -2.94 2.26
C LEU A 87 3.75 -3.81 2.54
N GLU A 88 3.56 -4.23 3.78
CA GLU A 88 2.58 -5.25 4.11
C GLU A 88 1.74 -4.85 5.33
N TYR A 89 0.44 -5.09 5.24
CA TYR A 89 -0.53 -4.88 6.31
C TYR A 89 -1.01 -6.22 6.84
N TRP A 90 -0.81 -6.45 8.14
CA TRP A 90 -1.42 -7.58 8.86
C TRP A 90 -1.64 -7.22 10.32
N VAL A 91 -2.66 -7.82 10.93
CA VAL A 91 -2.96 -7.61 12.35
C VAL A 91 -2.44 -8.78 13.15
N LEU A 92 -1.53 -8.55 14.10
CA LEU A 92 -1.04 -9.61 14.98
C LEU A 92 -2.06 -9.91 16.09
N GLY A 93 -2.44 -11.19 16.20
CA GLY A 93 -3.25 -11.71 17.29
C GLY A 93 -2.41 -12.09 18.52
N SER A 94 -3.06 -12.68 19.52
CA SER A 94 -2.37 -13.23 20.68
C SER A 94 -1.36 -14.31 20.24
N GLY A 95 -0.12 -14.21 20.74
CA GLY A 95 0.96 -15.12 20.35
C GLY A 95 1.72 -14.73 19.08
N GLY A 96 1.48 -13.55 18.51
CA GLY A 96 2.29 -12.99 17.42
C GLY A 96 2.04 -13.61 16.04
N GLN A 97 0.89 -14.27 15.86
CA GLN A 97 0.45 -14.80 14.58
C GLN A 97 -0.51 -13.81 13.89
N PRO A 98 -0.49 -13.70 12.55
CA PRO A 98 -1.48 -12.92 11.83
C PRO A 98 -2.91 -13.39 12.12
N THR A 99 -3.79 -12.43 12.39
CA THR A 99 -5.23 -12.61 12.51
C THR A 99 -5.84 -12.60 11.12
N VAL A 100 -6.92 -13.36 10.93
CA VAL A 100 -7.68 -13.35 9.68
C VAL A 100 -8.34 -11.97 9.50
N LEU A 101 -8.06 -11.30 8.38
CA LEU A 101 -8.71 -10.05 8.00
C LEU A 101 -10.14 -10.33 7.53
N GLY A 102 -10.31 -11.38 6.74
CA GLY A 102 -11.60 -11.88 6.29
C GLY A 102 -11.47 -13.10 5.39
N PHE A 103 -12.61 -13.61 4.92
CA PHE A 103 -12.65 -14.69 3.93
C PHE A 103 -12.54 -14.13 2.51
N LEU A 104 -11.80 -14.80 1.64
CA LEU A 104 -11.63 -14.38 0.24
C LEU A 104 -12.98 -14.25 -0.48
N SER A 105 -13.95 -15.10 -0.15
CA SER A 105 -15.31 -15.08 -0.70
C SER A 105 -16.10 -13.82 -0.32
N ASN A 106 -15.68 -13.09 0.71
CA ASN A 106 -16.36 -11.92 1.23
C ASN A 106 -15.67 -10.61 0.85
N LEU A 107 -14.61 -10.65 0.03
CA LEU A 107 -13.90 -9.46 -0.42
C LEU A 107 -14.83 -8.61 -1.32
N ASP A 108 -15.03 -7.34 -0.95
CA ASP A 108 -16.01 -6.42 -1.57
C ASP A 108 -15.36 -5.15 -2.14
N ALA A 109 -14.20 -4.76 -1.63
CA ALA A 109 -13.35 -3.73 -2.21
C ALA A 109 -11.90 -4.16 -2.17
N LEU A 110 -11.15 -3.85 -3.23
CA LEU A 110 -9.71 -4.01 -3.27
C LEU A 110 -9.11 -3.05 -4.30
N SER A 111 -8.43 -2.00 -3.85
CA SER A 111 -7.84 -1.01 -4.73
C SER A 111 -6.53 -0.45 -4.17
N TYR A 112 -5.72 0.12 -5.05
CA TYR A 112 -4.53 0.86 -4.68
C TYR A 112 -4.11 1.81 -5.81
N SER A 113 -3.27 2.77 -5.46
CA SER A 113 -2.60 3.64 -6.42
C SER A 113 -1.12 3.30 -6.47
N TRP A 114 -0.53 3.38 -7.65
CA TRP A 114 0.90 3.15 -7.82
C TRP A 114 1.53 4.15 -8.77
N TYR A 115 2.84 4.32 -8.61
CA TYR A 115 3.68 5.16 -9.44
C TYR A 115 4.92 4.38 -9.88
N ARG A 116 5.34 4.61 -11.13
CA ARG A 116 6.61 4.13 -11.68
C ARG A 116 7.44 5.33 -12.16
N ASP A 117 8.66 5.45 -11.68
CA ASP A 117 9.61 6.47 -12.11
C ASP A 117 10.21 6.10 -13.48
N SER A 118 10.31 7.05 -14.42
CA SER A 118 10.90 6.83 -15.74
C SER A 118 12.39 6.50 -15.73
N ALA A 119 13.10 6.74 -14.63
CA ALA A 119 14.46 6.26 -14.42
C ALA A 119 14.55 4.74 -14.18
N SER A 120 13.41 4.06 -13.97
CA SER A 120 13.36 2.60 -13.80
C SER A 120 13.78 1.86 -15.08
N THR A 121 14.75 0.97 -14.97
CA THR A 121 15.30 0.18 -16.09
C THR A 121 14.82 -1.26 -16.14
N VAL A 122 13.97 -1.67 -15.19
CA VAL A 122 13.27 -2.97 -15.26
C VAL A 122 12.31 -3.03 -16.46
N SER A 123 11.88 -4.22 -16.87
CA SER A 123 10.93 -4.42 -17.96
C SER A 123 9.72 -3.47 -17.89
N GLY A 124 9.32 -2.89 -19.03
CA GLY A 124 8.35 -1.78 -19.09
C GLY A 124 6.93 -2.09 -18.59
N TRP A 125 6.57 -3.36 -18.45
CA TRP A 125 5.27 -3.80 -17.92
C TRP A 125 5.23 -3.91 -16.39
N LEU A 126 6.38 -3.80 -15.72
CA LEU A 126 6.49 -3.95 -14.26
C LEU A 126 6.05 -2.68 -13.52
N HIS A 127 5.23 -2.87 -12.48
CA HIS A 127 4.81 -1.85 -11.54
C HIS A 127 4.59 -2.53 -10.18
N PRO A 128 4.53 -1.80 -9.05
CA PRO A 128 4.33 -2.41 -7.74
C PRO A 128 3.13 -3.36 -7.76
N ALA A 129 3.37 -4.63 -7.46
CA ALA A 129 2.35 -5.67 -7.51
C ALA A 129 1.49 -5.60 -6.24
N PHE A 130 0.19 -5.86 -6.36
CA PHE A 130 -0.72 -6.00 -5.22
C PHE A 130 -0.92 -7.48 -4.91
N ARG A 131 -0.95 -7.85 -3.63
CA ARG A 131 -1.00 -9.26 -3.22
C ARG A 131 -1.87 -9.46 -1.98
N LEU A 132 -2.54 -10.61 -1.93
CA LEU A 132 -3.25 -11.11 -0.76
C LEU A 132 -2.48 -12.31 -0.20
N TRP A 133 -2.05 -12.27 1.06
CA TRP A 133 -1.55 -13.47 1.72
C TRP A 133 -2.74 -14.32 2.14
N VAL A 134 -2.85 -15.50 1.56
CA VAL A 134 -3.96 -16.43 1.76
C VAL A 134 -3.50 -17.68 2.49
N ARG A 135 -4.36 -18.16 3.39
CA ARG A 135 -4.30 -19.49 4.00
C ARG A 135 -5.57 -20.25 3.64
N TRP A 136 -5.43 -21.52 3.29
CA TRP A 136 -6.57 -22.39 2.98
C TRP A 136 -6.30 -23.80 3.47
N ASN A 137 -7.30 -24.50 3.98
CA ASN A 137 -7.19 -25.90 4.36
C ASN A 137 -7.97 -26.73 3.34
N ASP A 138 -7.28 -27.57 2.57
CA ASP A 138 -7.90 -28.42 1.54
C ASP A 138 -8.58 -29.68 2.13
N GLY A 139 -8.72 -29.74 3.46
CA GLY A 139 -9.21 -30.89 4.22
C GLY A 139 -8.11 -31.90 4.60
N SER A 140 -6.92 -31.80 3.98
CA SER A 140 -5.78 -32.67 4.29
C SER A 140 -4.62 -31.90 4.94
N SER A 141 -4.38 -30.67 4.50
CA SER A 141 -3.24 -29.86 4.93
C SER A 141 -3.51 -28.37 4.75
N VAL A 142 -2.88 -27.56 5.60
CA VAL A 142 -2.89 -26.11 5.44
C VAL A 142 -1.97 -25.72 4.29
N LYS A 143 -2.55 -25.04 3.30
CA LYS A 143 -1.86 -24.35 2.20
C LYS A 143 -1.76 -22.86 2.50
N GLN A 144 -0.64 -22.28 2.12
CA GLN A 144 -0.37 -20.84 2.25
C GLN A 144 0.43 -20.31 1.06
N GLY A 145 0.17 -19.06 0.72
CA GLY A 145 0.89 -18.32 -0.31
C GLY A 145 0.19 -17.00 -0.62
N TYR A 146 0.74 -16.26 -1.57
CA TYR A 146 0.12 -15.04 -2.08
C TYR A 146 -0.72 -15.33 -3.32
N LEU A 147 -1.88 -14.68 -3.41
CA LEU A 147 -2.52 -14.33 -4.69
C LEU A 147 -1.96 -12.99 -5.14
N VAL A 148 -1.45 -12.90 -6.36
CA VAL A 148 -0.66 -11.77 -6.86
C VAL A 148 -1.32 -11.18 -8.10
N TYR A 149 -1.59 -9.89 -8.05
CA TYR A 149 -2.03 -9.08 -9.17
C TYR A 149 -0.84 -8.34 -9.80
N GLU A 150 -0.73 -8.47 -11.12
CA GLU A 150 0.12 -7.68 -12.00
C GLU A 150 -0.68 -7.41 -13.30
N GLU A 151 -0.67 -6.17 -13.80
CA GLU A 151 -1.58 -5.79 -14.90
C GLU A 151 -1.26 -6.50 -16.21
N ILE A 152 -0.03 -6.98 -16.42
CA ILE A 152 0.37 -7.72 -17.62
C ILE A 152 -0.45 -9.00 -17.86
N TYR A 153 -1.01 -9.61 -16.81
CA TYR A 153 -1.87 -10.79 -16.96
C TYR A 153 -3.34 -10.42 -17.26
N ASN A 154 -3.69 -9.15 -17.13
CA ASN A 154 -5.00 -8.58 -17.41
C ASN A 154 -5.04 -7.90 -18.79
N ASP A 155 -3.91 -7.37 -19.24
CA ASP A 155 -3.67 -6.90 -20.60
C ASP A 155 -2.24 -7.33 -21.04
N ALA A 156 -2.17 -8.27 -22.00
CA ALA A 156 -0.89 -8.81 -22.47
C ALA A 156 -0.03 -7.78 -23.21
N ALA A 157 -0.60 -6.65 -23.65
CA ALA A 157 0.12 -5.55 -24.28
C ALA A 157 0.43 -4.41 -23.29
N PHE A 158 0.16 -4.62 -22.00
CA PHE A 158 0.32 -3.59 -20.99
C PHE A 158 1.74 -3.04 -20.92
N VAL A 159 1.84 -1.71 -20.89
CA VAL A 159 3.06 -0.98 -20.59
C VAL A 159 2.73 -0.07 -19.40
N ALA A 160 3.47 -0.23 -18.31
CA ALA A 160 3.28 0.58 -17.12
C ALA A 160 3.64 2.04 -17.46
N PRO A 161 2.70 2.99 -17.35
CA PRO A 161 3.02 4.38 -17.57
C PRO A 161 4.03 4.86 -16.52
N THR A 162 4.91 5.76 -16.92
CA THR A 162 5.89 6.37 -16.04
C THR A 162 5.49 7.79 -15.69
N ASP A 163 6.01 8.28 -14.57
CA ASP A 163 5.89 9.66 -14.10
C ASP A 163 4.47 10.17 -13.85
N GLN A 164 3.54 9.24 -13.58
CA GLN A 164 2.18 9.54 -13.17
C GLN A 164 1.65 8.46 -12.23
N TRP A 165 0.70 8.86 -11.39
CA TRP A 165 -0.05 7.96 -10.54
C TRP A 165 -1.13 7.24 -11.35
N VAL A 166 -1.32 5.96 -11.04
CA VAL A 166 -2.35 5.11 -11.63
C VAL A 166 -3.18 4.52 -10.51
N ASP A 167 -4.46 4.91 -10.45
CA ASP A 167 -5.45 4.27 -9.57
C ASP A 167 -5.97 2.99 -10.20
N VAL A 168 -6.02 1.90 -9.43
CA VAL A 168 -6.52 0.60 -9.90
C VAL A 168 -7.44 -0.03 -8.89
N ASP A 169 -8.66 -0.34 -9.33
CA ASP A 169 -9.51 -1.35 -8.71
C ASP A 169 -9.09 -2.74 -9.21
N VAL A 170 -8.64 -3.58 -8.29
CA VAL A 170 -8.13 -4.93 -8.58
C VAL A 170 -9.14 -6.03 -8.28
N LEU A 171 -10.33 -5.72 -7.74
CA LEU A 171 -11.31 -6.71 -7.31
C LEU A 171 -11.77 -7.64 -8.45
N GLY A 172 -11.96 -7.09 -9.65
CA GLY A 172 -12.36 -7.84 -10.84
C GLY A 172 -11.19 -8.41 -11.67
N LYS A 173 -9.95 -8.26 -11.20
CA LYS A 173 -8.75 -8.61 -11.98
C LYS A 173 -8.33 -10.06 -11.77
N LYS A 174 -7.42 -10.51 -12.63
CA LYS A 174 -6.74 -11.80 -12.55
C LYS A 174 -5.60 -11.75 -11.55
N PHE A 175 -5.47 -12.84 -10.79
CA PHE A 175 -4.42 -13.09 -9.83
C PHE A 175 -3.80 -14.46 -10.10
N TRP A 176 -2.48 -14.55 -9.92
CA TRP A 176 -1.75 -15.81 -9.94
C TRP A 176 -1.29 -16.19 -8.53
N SER A 177 -1.08 -17.46 -8.26
CA SER A 177 -0.78 -17.95 -6.91
C SER A 177 0.70 -18.29 -6.71
N THR A 178 1.12 -18.31 -5.45
CA THR A 178 2.46 -18.69 -5.02
C THR A 178 2.43 -19.69 -3.87
N GLY A 179 3.62 -20.14 -3.44
CA GLY A 179 3.77 -20.97 -2.25
C GLY A 179 3.19 -22.36 -2.45
N SER A 180 2.29 -22.76 -1.57
CA SER A 180 1.65 -24.08 -1.57
C SER A 180 0.18 -24.04 -1.99
N LEU A 181 -0.31 -22.89 -2.44
CA LEU A 181 -1.64 -22.74 -3.01
C LEU A 181 -1.76 -23.54 -4.32
N PRO A 182 -2.99 -23.91 -4.74
CA PRO A 182 -3.22 -24.54 -6.03
C PRO A 182 -2.64 -23.72 -7.19
N ASP A 183 -2.16 -24.40 -8.22
CA ASP A 183 -1.57 -23.82 -9.43
C ASP A 183 -0.40 -22.84 -9.21
N ALA A 184 0.29 -22.90 -8.05
CA ALA A 184 1.38 -21.99 -7.70
C ALA A 184 2.41 -21.86 -8.83
N PHE A 185 2.65 -20.62 -9.27
CA PHE A 185 3.58 -20.26 -10.35
C PHE A 185 3.28 -20.88 -11.73
N SER A 186 2.05 -21.35 -11.97
CA SER A 186 1.70 -22.07 -13.21
C SER A 186 0.42 -21.58 -13.89
N ASN A 187 -0.45 -20.87 -13.18
CA ASN A 187 -1.69 -20.33 -13.74
C ASN A 187 -1.84 -18.84 -13.42
N TYR A 188 -2.05 -18.05 -14.47
CA TYR A 188 -2.14 -16.59 -14.44
C TYR A 188 -3.50 -16.06 -14.89
N ASP A 189 -4.47 -16.95 -15.13
CA ASP A 189 -5.73 -16.63 -15.79
C ASP A 189 -6.96 -16.81 -14.88
N ARG A 190 -6.79 -16.67 -13.57
CA ARG A 190 -7.88 -16.80 -12.59
C ARG A 190 -8.23 -15.46 -11.96
N THR A 191 -9.51 -15.12 -11.96
CA THR A 191 -10.04 -13.99 -11.18
C THR A 191 -10.13 -14.34 -9.70
N LEU A 192 -10.35 -13.34 -8.82
CA LEU A 192 -10.65 -13.61 -7.40
C LEU A 192 -11.90 -14.48 -7.22
N SER A 193 -12.90 -14.37 -8.10
CA SER A 193 -14.08 -15.25 -8.08
C SER A 193 -13.71 -16.71 -8.36
N ASP A 194 -12.83 -16.97 -9.32
CA ASP A 194 -12.34 -18.32 -9.62
C ASP A 194 -11.56 -18.90 -8.44
N TRP A 195 -10.74 -18.09 -7.77
CA TRP A 195 -10.00 -18.49 -6.57
C TRP A 195 -10.94 -18.80 -5.41
N SER A 196 -11.96 -17.97 -5.18
CA SER A 196 -12.99 -18.21 -4.16
C SER A 196 -13.80 -19.46 -4.45
N ALA A 197 -14.09 -19.79 -5.72
CA ALA A 197 -14.76 -21.04 -6.06
C ALA A 197 -13.86 -22.28 -5.80
N LEU A 198 -12.55 -22.14 -6.01
CA LEU A 198 -11.58 -23.22 -5.79
C LEU A 198 -11.25 -23.42 -4.30
N MET A 199 -11.21 -22.34 -3.53
CA MET A 199 -10.85 -22.30 -2.11
C MET A 199 -11.95 -21.56 -1.32
N PRO A 200 -13.14 -22.17 -1.14
CA PRO A 200 -14.34 -21.49 -0.65
C PRO A 200 -14.23 -20.91 0.76
N ASP A 201 -13.29 -21.43 1.54
CA ASP A 201 -12.98 -21.11 2.93
C ASP A 201 -11.56 -20.57 3.09
N ALA A 202 -10.98 -20.02 2.01
CA ALA A 202 -9.72 -19.30 2.04
C ALA A 202 -9.80 -18.06 2.95
N GLU A 203 -8.85 -17.96 3.87
CA GLU A 203 -8.67 -16.86 4.80
C GLU A 203 -7.59 -15.90 4.26
N VAL A 204 -7.89 -14.61 4.22
CA VAL A 204 -6.92 -13.57 3.92
C VAL A 204 -6.28 -13.09 5.22
N LEU A 205 -4.95 -13.17 5.30
CA LEU A 205 -4.14 -12.85 6.47
C LEU A 205 -3.45 -11.48 6.37
N ALA A 206 -3.13 -11.05 5.15
CA ALA A 206 -2.40 -9.81 4.91
C ALA A 206 -2.66 -9.25 3.52
N LEU A 207 -2.39 -7.96 3.37
CA LEU A 207 -2.24 -7.28 2.08
C LEU A 207 -0.78 -6.92 1.89
N SER A 208 -0.22 -7.11 0.70
CA SER A 208 1.15 -6.75 0.38
C SER A 208 1.20 -5.98 -0.93
N MET A 209 1.90 -4.86 -0.94
CA MET A 209 2.37 -4.24 -2.16
C MET A 209 3.88 -4.41 -2.25
N GLY A 210 4.41 -4.73 -3.42
CA GLY A 210 5.84 -5.00 -3.47
C GLY A 210 6.47 -5.06 -4.83
N VAL A 211 7.79 -4.98 -4.82
CA VAL A 211 8.65 -4.89 -6.00
C VAL A 211 9.80 -5.88 -5.90
N GLY A 212 10.34 -6.26 -7.07
CA GLY A 212 11.57 -7.03 -7.16
C GLY A 212 11.42 -8.55 -7.23
N SER A 213 12.53 -9.24 -7.01
CA SER A 213 12.76 -10.68 -7.28
C SER A 213 12.46 -11.10 -8.73
N GLY A 214 13.50 -11.10 -9.56
CA GLY A 214 13.41 -11.40 -10.99
C GLY A 214 13.24 -10.15 -11.86
N TRP A 215 13.08 -8.98 -11.24
CA TRP A 215 12.98 -7.70 -11.93
C TRP A 215 14.37 -7.20 -12.33
N ASN A 216 14.91 -7.74 -13.42
CA ASN A 216 16.25 -7.37 -13.90
C ASN A 216 16.33 -5.87 -14.25
N GLY A 217 17.17 -5.14 -13.53
CA GLY A 217 17.34 -3.69 -13.66
C GLY A 217 17.21 -3.00 -12.31
N VAL A 218 17.02 -1.69 -12.37
CA VAL A 218 16.74 -0.81 -11.24
C VAL A 218 15.27 -0.42 -11.30
N PHE A 219 14.57 -0.49 -10.17
CA PHE A 219 13.21 0.04 -10.03
C PHE A 219 13.18 1.17 -9.01
N SER A 220 12.39 2.20 -9.30
CA SER A 220 11.96 3.25 -8.39
C SER A 220 10.49 3.54 -8.62
N GLY A 221 9.72 3.63 -7.55
CA GLY A 221 8.29 3.89 -7.61
C GLY A 221 7.68 4.03 -6.24
N ALA A 222 6.37 4.06 -6.17
CA ALA A 222 5.64 4.17 -4.92
C ALA A 222 4.25 3.55 -5.00
N VAL A 223 3.64 3.34 -3.83
CA VAL A 223 2.23 2.99 -3.68
C VAL A 223 1.55 3.92 -2.69
N ASP A 224 0.26 4.16 -2.88
CA ASP A 224 -0.58 4.97 -2.00
C ASP A 224 -2.07 4.62 -2.15
N ASN A 225 -2.93 5.26 -1.35
CA ASN A 225 -4.39 5.16 -1.44
C ASN A 225 -4.88 3.70 -1.52
N VAL A 226 -4.51 2.91 -0.52
CA VAL A 226 -4.80 1.47 -0.45
C VAL A 226 -6.15 1.26 0.21
N GLU A 227 -7.04 0.51 -0.45
CA GLU A 227 -8.36 0.18 0.07
C GLU A 227 -8.60 -1.33 0.05
N PHE A 228 -9.22 -1.82 1.11
CA PHE A 228 -9.83 -3.15 1.13
C PHE A 228 -11.09 -3.16 1.99
N SER A 229 -12.04 -4.03 1.66
CA SER A 229 -13.17 -4.33 2.52
C SER A 229 -13.62 -5.77 2.37
N PHE A 230 -14.02 -6.38 3.48
CA PHE A 230 -14.70 -7.66 3.51
C PHE A 230 -16.12 -7.45 4.05
N VAL A 231 -17.13 -8.01 3.39
CA VAL A 231 -18.54 -7.91 3.81
C VAL A 231 -18.69 -8.35 5.27
N ASP A 232 -19.24 -7.46 6.10
CA ASP A 232 -19.46 -7.62 7.55
C ASP A 232 -18.20 -8.03 8.34
N GLN A 233 -17.01 -7.72 7.82
CA GLN A 233 -15.69 -8.10 8.37
C GLN A 233 -14.72 -6.90 8.36
N SER A 234 -13.41 -7.15 8.28
CA SER A 234 -12.41 -6.08 8.33
C SER A 234 -12.47 -5.21 7.07
N SER A 235 -12.16 -3.93 7.23
CA SER A 235 -11.96 -2.99 6.13
C SER A 235 -10.88 -1.99 6.49
N GLY A 236 -10.32 -1.33 5.49
CA GLY A 236 -9.33 -0.28 5.68
C GLY A 236 -9.15 0.54 4.42
N SER A 237 -8.95 1.83 4.60
CA SER A 237 -8.54 2.77 3.56
C SER A 237 -7.36 3.56 4.13
N PHE A 238 -6.25 3.64 3.40
CA PHE A 238 -4.98 4.18 3.92
C PHE A 238 -4.28 5.06 2.91
N ASN A 239 -3.79 6.20 3.39
CA ASN A 239 -2.78 7.02 2.71
C ASN A 239 -1.46 6.96 3.48
N PHE A 240 -0.35 7.17 2.80
CA PHE A 240 0.97 7.19 3.42
C PHE A 240 1.56 8.60 3.43
N GLU A 241 1.73 9.17 4.62
CA GLU A 241 1.95 10.60 4.78
C GLU A 241 3.22 10.89 5.59
N VAL A 242 3.84 12.05 5.35
CA VAL A 242 4.90 12.57 6.22
C VAL A 242 4.35 13.70 7.07
N GLN A 243 4.84 13.84 8.29
CA GLN A 243 4.42 14.95 9.14
C GLN A 243 5.15 16.21 8.69
N SER A 244 4.42 17.30 8.48
CA SER A 244 5.03 18.62 8.35
C SER A 244 5.73 18.94 9.68
N VAL A 245 7.06 18.78 9.73
CA VAL A 245 7.84 19.22 10.88
C VAL A 245 7.76 20.75 10.94
N PRO A 246 7.23 21.36 12.01
CA PRO A 246 7.22 22.80 12.11
C PRO A 246 8.65 23.31 11.99
N VAL A 247 8.96 24.02 10.91
CA VAL A 247 10.23 24.73 10.79
C VAL A 247 10.24 25.76 11.92
N PRO A 248 11.19 25.70 12.87
CA PRO A 248 11.27 26.74 13.90
C PRO A 248 11.33 28.08 13.19
N GLU A 249 10.38 28.99 13.48
CA GLU A 249 10.33 30.25 12.76
C GLU A 249 11.71 30.89 12.76
N PRO A 250 12.22 31.29 11.58
CA PRO A 250 13.58 31.77 11.51
C PRO A 250 13.68 33.00 12.43
N PHE A 251 14.74 33.04 13.24
CA PHE A 251 15.06 34.12 14.19
C PHE A 251 14.94 35.53 13.58
N THR A 252 14.85 35.66 12.26
CA THR A 252 14.53 36.87 11.50
C THR A 252 13.24 37.56 11.93
N LEU A 253 12.17 36.84 12.33
CA LEU A 253 10.95 37.49 12.84
C LEU A 253 11.16 38.09 14.24
N ALA A 254 11.88 37.37 15.10
CA ALA A 254 12.27 37.87 16.42
C ALA A 254 13.26 39.05 16.34
N LEU A 255 14.23 39.00 15.42
CA LEU A 255 15.17 40.09 15.14
C LEU A 255 14.50 41.28 14.47
N GLY A 256 13.54 41.05 13.56
CA GLY A 256 12.71 42.09 12.96
C GLY A 256 11.87 42.83 14.00
N ALA A 257 11.24 42.09 14.91
CA ALA A 257 10.48 42.66 16.02
C ALA A 257 11.38 43.43 17.01
N ALA A 258 12.56 42.88 17.35
CA ALA A 258 13.53 43.55 18.22
C ALA A 258 14.08 44.84 17.58
N GLY A 259 14.35 44.83 16.26
CA GLY A 259 14.77 45.99 15.48
C GLY A 259 13.70 47.10 15.44
N LEU A 260 12.43 46.73 15.28
CA LEU A 260 11.31 47.68 15.32
C LEU A 260 11.13 48.31 16.70
N VAL A 261 11.24 47.52 17.78
CA VAL A 261 11.18 48.02 19.16
C VAL A 261 12.36 48.96 19.46
N ALA A 262 13.56 48.65 18.98
CA ALA A 262 14.73 49.51 19.12
C ALA A 262 14.57 50.84 18.36
N ALA A 263 14.04 50.81 17.14
CA ALA A 263 13.77 52.00 16.33
C ALA A 263 12.70 52.90 16.96
N LEU A 264 11.62 52.30 17.50
CA LEU A 264 10.56 53.03 18.20
C LEU A 264 11.04 53.64 19.52
N ARG A 265 11.90 52.95 20.28
CA ARG A 265 12.51 53.51 21.50
C ARG A 265 13.46 54.67 21.20
N ARG A 266 14.18 54.63 20.07
CA ARG A 266 15.08 55.72 19.65
C ARG A 266 14.31 57.00 19.28
N ARG A 267 13.11 56.87 18.69
CA ARG A 267 12.24 58.01 18.35
C ARG A 267 11.56 58.70 19.54
N ARG A 268 11.49 58.06 20.71
CA ARG A 268 10.88 58.65 21.93
C ARG A 268 11.88 59.37 22.84
N ARG A 269 13.18 59.35 22.50
CA ARG A 269 14.27 59.92 23.31
C ARG A 269 15.03 61.06 22.61
N GLY A 270 14.55 61.54 21.48
CA GLY A 270 14.98 62.80 20.85
C GLY A 270 13.80 63.76 20.80
#